data_AF-A0A6B4JI78-F1
#
_entry.id   AF-A0A6B4JI78-F1
#
_cell.length_a   1.000
_cell.length_b   1.000
_cell.length_c   1.000
_cell.angle_alpha   90.00
_cell.angle_beta   90.00
_cell.angle_gamma   90.00
#
_symmetry.space_group_name_H-M   'P 1'
#
loop_
_entity.id
_entity.type
_entity.pdbx_description
1 polymer ?
#
loop_
_entity_poly.entity_id
_entity_poly.type
_entity_poly.pdbx_seq_one_letter_code
_entity_poly.pdbx_strand_id
1 'polypeptide(L)' 'MNRDNLRKVEISNNEDKVECTAYFHQIYKDTHWNGESRPCAIIELENGEMMMVTLGRIRFIS' A
#
# COMPACT_ATOMS: atom_id res chain seq x y z
N MET A 1 -10.85 -12.26 2.05
CA MET A 1 -9.90 -12.88 1.10
C MET A 1 -8.88 -13.66 1.91
N ASN A 2 -8.40 -14.82 1.44
CA ASN A 2 -7.31 -15.52 2.13
C ASN A 2 -6.00 -14.76 1.88
N ARG A 3 -5.29 -14.41 2.95
CA ARG A 3 -4.06 -13.62 2.92
C ARG A 3 -2.93 -14.30 2.15
N ASP A 4 -2.96 -15.63 2.09
CA ASP A 4 -2.01 -16.45 1.32
C ASP A 4 -2.01 -16.14 -0.19
N ASN A 5 -3.08 -15.55 -0.71
CA ASN A 5 -3.21 -15.21 -2.12
C ASN A 5 -2.86 -13.74 -2.44
N LEU A 6 -2.51 -12.95 -1.43
CA LEU A 6 -2.18 -11.54 -1.61
C LEU A 6 -0.70 -11.38 -1.95
N ARG A 7 -0.40 -10.42 -2.82
CA ARG A 7 0.98 -10.08 -3.18
C ARG A 7 1.65 -9.37 -2.02
N LYS A 8 2.85 -9.82 -1.64
CA LYS A 8 3.64 -9.16 -0.62
C LYS A 8 4.31 -7.91 -1.21
N VAL A 9 4.28 -6.83 -0.45
CA VAL A 9 4.83 -5.53 -0.85
C VAL A 9 5.65 -4.93 0.28
N GLU A 10 6.65 -4.15 -0.08
CA GLU A 10 7.33 -3.23 0.83
C GLU A 10 6.80 -1.83 0.62
N ILE A 11 6.68 -1.10 1.73
CA ILE A 11 6.27 0.29 1.75
C ILE A 11 7.49 1.13 2.11
N SER A 12 7.81 2.10 1.27
CA SER A 12 8.91 3.04 1.50
C SER A 12 8.40 4.31 2.18
N ASN A 13 9.22 4.88 3.07
CA ASN A 13 8.97 6.19 3.65
C ASN A 13 9.36 7.33 2.69
N ASN A 14 9.33 8.58 3.16
CA ASN A 14 9.72 9.75 2.37
C ASN A 14 11.22 9.83 2.02
N GLU A 15 12.06 8.99 2.62
CA GLU A 15 13.50 8.90 2.36
C GLU A 15 13.86 7.69 1.49
N ASP A 16 12.87 7.09 0.81
CA ASP A 16 13.00 5.86 0.01
C ASP A 16 13.56 4.65 0.79
N LYS A 17 13.40 4.64 2.11
CA LYS A 17 13.78 3.51 2.97
C LYS A 17 12.56 2.64 3.24
N VAL A 18 12.76 1.32 3.27
CA VAL A 18 11.72 0.35 3.63
C VAL A 18 11.27 0.61 5.07
N GLU A 19 10.00 0.99 5.22
CA GLU A 19 9.35 1.26 6.50
C GLU A 19 8.68 0.00 7.04
N CYS A 20 7.96 -0.72 6.18
CA CYS A 20 7.29 -1.95 6.56
C CYS A 20 7.04 -2.88 5.37
N THR A 21 6.61 -4.11 5.68
CA THR A 21 6.12 -5.09 4.71
C THR A 21 4.63 -5.34 4.94
N ALA A 22 3.89 -5.48 3.85
CA ALA A 22 2.43 -5.58 3.85
C ALA A 22 1.92 -6.47 2.71
N TYR A 23 0.61 -6.65 2.64
CA TYR A 23 -0.08 -7.42 1.61
C TYR A 23 -0.97 -6.50 0.78
N PHE A 24 -0.79 -6.53 -0.54
CA PHE A 24 -1.53 -5.69 -1.47
C PHE A 24 -2.95 -6.23 -1.69
N HIS A 25 -3.97 -5.39 -1.45
CA HIS A 25 -5.38 -5.74 -1.68
C HIS A 25 -5.90 -5.19 -3.00
N GLN A 26 -5.97 -3.86 -3.13
CA GLN A 26 -6.60 -3.23 -4.28
C GLN A 26 -6.11 -1.80 -4.50
N ILE A 27 -6.16 -1.36 -5.76
CA ILE A 27 -5.97 0.04 -6.12
C ILE A 27 -7.19 0.85 -5.66
N TYR A 28 -6.94 2.00 -5.06
CA TYR A 28 -7.95 2.95 -4.66
C TYR A 28 -7.61 4.34 -5.20
N LYS A 29 -8.56 4.98 -5.89
CA LYS A 29 -8.40 6.36 -6.32
C LYS A 29 -8.89 7.26 -5.20
N ASP A 30 -7.98 7.90 -4.47
CA ASP A 30 -8.36 8.95 -3.54
C ASP A 30 -8.64 10.25 -4.32
N THR A 31 -9.87 10.72 -4.24
CA THR A 31 -10.33 11.96 -4.90
C THR A 31 -10.32 13.17 -3.97
N HIS A 32 -9.88 13.04 -2.70
CA HIS A 32 -10.09 14.06 -1.66
C HIS A 32 -8.82 14.74 -1.12
N TRP A 33 -7.61 14.34 -1.51
CA TRP A 33 -6.40 15.03 -1.06
C TRP A 33 -6.12 16.29 -1.90
N ASN A 34 -6.48 17.47 -1.37
CA ASN A 34 -6.18 18.79 -1.95
C ASN A 34 -6.65 19.05 -3.40
N GLY A 35 -7.67 18.33 -3.87
CA GLY A 35 -8.16 18.45 -5.26
C GLY A 35 -7.28 17.76 -6.31
N GLU A 36 -6.19 17.11 -5.90
CA GLU A 36 -5.36 16.26 -6.76
C GLU A 36 -5.74 14.80 -6.52
N SER A 37 -6.25 14.12 -7.57
CA SER A 37 -6.45 12.68 -7.50
C SER A 37 -5.09 11.97 -7.54
N ARG A 38 -4.64 11.43 -6.40
CA ARG A 38 -3.44 10.58 -6.36
C ARG A 38 -3.85 9.11 -6.36
N PRO A 39 -3.22 8.27 -7.20
CA PRO A 39 -3.50 6.85 -7.17
C PRO A 39 -2.89 6.26 -5.90
N CYS A 40 -3.75 5.61 -5.11
CA CYS A 40 -3.39 4.93 -3.87
C CYS A 40 -3.71 3.44 -3.99
N ALA A 41 -3.31 2.67 -2.99
CA ALA A 41 -3.78 1.32 -2.78
C ALA A 41 -4.13 1.10 -1.32
N ILE A 42 -5.00 0.13 -1.09
CA ILE A 42 -5.24 -0.45 0.22
C ILE A 42 -4.28 -1.61 0.40
N ILE A 43 -3.59 -1.62 1.53
CA ILE A 43 -2.68 -2.69 1.97
C ILE A 43 -3.13 -3.21 3.33
N GLU A 44 -2.76 -4.45 3.64
CA GLU A 44 -2.94 -5.07 4.95
C GLU A 44 -1.57 -5.29 5.61
N LEU A 45 -1.39 -4.76 6.80
CA LEU A 45 -0.18 -4.94 7.61
C LEU A 45 -0.13 -6.34 8.21
N GLU A 46 1.03 -6.73 8.74
CA GLU A 46 1.19 -8.08 9.31
C GLU A 46 0.22 -8.34 10.49
N ASN A 47 -0.17 -7.29 11.22
CA ASN A 47 -1.14 -7.33 12.33
C ASN A 47 -2.62 -7.38 11.88
N GLY A 48 -2.90 -7.36 10.56
CA GLY A 48 -4.25 -7.35 9.99
C GLY A 48 -4.88 -5.96 9.85
N GLU A 49 -4.16 -4.89 10.23
CA GLU A 49 -4.62 -3.52 10.05
C GLU A 49 -4.59 -3.11 8.58
N MET A 50 -5.62 -2.38 8.14
CA MET A 50 -5.73 -1.89 6.77
C MET A 50 -5.25 -0.45 6.67
N MET A 51 -4.34 -0.18 5.74
CA MET A 51 -3.78 1.15 5.51
C MET A 51 -3.96 1.57 4.06
N MET A 52 -4.15 2.87 3.83
CA MET A 52 -4.08 3.46 2.50
C MET A 52 -2.69 4.06 2.27
N VAL A 53 -2.07 3.71 1.16
CA VAL A 53 -0.73 4.20 0.78
C VAL A 53 -0.72 4.66 -0.68
N THR A 54 0.06 5.69 -0.99
CA THR A 54 0.25 6.14 -2.37
C THR A 54 1.01 5.07 -3.17
N LEU A 55 0.62 4.82 -4.42
CA LEU A 55 1.25 3.78 -5.25
C LEU A 55 2.76 3.94 -5.40
N GLY A 56 3.26 5.18 -5.45
CA GLY A 56 4.68 5.47 -5.60
C GLY A 56 5.57 4.97 -4.44
N ARG A 57 4.98 4.61 -3.29
CA ARG A 57 5.70 4.06 -2.14
C ARG A 57 5.74 2.52 -2.11
N ILE A 58 5.01 1.86 -3.02
CA ILE A 58 4.81 0.41 -2.99
C ILE A 58 5.81 -0.28 -3.90
N ARG A 59 6.58 -1.22 -3.35
CA ARG A 59 7.45 -2.12 -4.11
C ARG A 59 6.97 -3.55 -3.97
N PHE A 60 6.58 -4.19 -5.07
CA PHE A 60 6.23 -5.61 -5.05
C PHE A 60 7.46 -6.47 -4.82
N ILE A 61 7.36 -7.39 -3.86
CA ILE A 61 8.43 -8.31 -3.49
C ILE A 61 7.86 -9.75 -3.52
N SER A 62 8.11 -10.45 -4.64
CA SER A 62 7.57 -11.77 -5.04
C SER A 62 6.20 -11.83 -5.75
#